data_AF-W0RRD2-F1
#
_entry.id   AF-W0RRD2-F1
#
_cell.length_a   1.000
_cell.length_b   1.000
_cell.length_c   1.000
_cell.angle_alpha   90.00
_cell.angle_beta   90.00
_cell.angle_gamma   90.00
#
_symmetry.space_group_name_H-M   'P 1'
#
loop_
_entity.id
_entity.type
_entity.pdbx_description
1 polymer ?
#
loop_
_entity_poly.entity_id
_entity_poly.type
_entity_poly.pdbx_seq_one_letter_code
_entity_poly.pdbx_strand_id
1 'polypeptide(L)'
;MEEIFRYQHLEQARNAAIAWLEAKGAHFSLNHNVEIGRLGTFEGAEVGVSPRSKPFWRLRIDDDPAKGPHYNAEFGEGPSRKKAAFCFPASAETMARLASRRARR
;
A
#
# COMPACT_ATOMS: atom_id res chain seq x y z
N MET A 1 -11.26 7.54 10.63
CA MET A 1 -12.05 7.30 9.40
C MET A 1 -11.08 7.04 8.27
N GLU A 2 -11.30 6.02 7.46
CA GLU A 2 -10.46 5.69 6.29
C GLU A 2 -11.12 6.24 5.03
N GLU A 3 -10.36 6.97 4.21
CA GLU A 3 -10.82 7.46 2.91
C GLU A 3 -10.73 6.34 1.86
N ILE A 4 -11.73 6.16 1.00
CA ILE A 4 -11.72 5.13 -0.03
C ILE A 4 -11.83 5.78 -1.41
N PHE A 5 -10.84 5.51 -2.26
CA PHE A 5 -10.76 5.99 -3.64
C PHE A 5 -10.79 4.79 -4.60
N ARG A 6 -11.51 4.91 -5.72
CA ARG A 6 -11.63 3.85 -6.74
C ARG A 6 -11.04 4.32 -8.06
N TYR A 7 -10.11 3.56 -8.60
CA TYR A 7 -9.41 3.82 -9.85
C TYR A 7 -9.63 2.70 -10.86
N GLN A 8 -9.34 2.97 -12.13
CA GLN A 8 -9.53 1.99 -13.21
C GLN A 8 -8.34 1.04 -13.36
N HIS A 9 -7.15 1.47 -12.93
CA HIS A 9 -5.90 0.72 -13.15
C HIS A 9 -5.00 0.74 -11.92
N LEU A 10 -4.17 -0.30 -11.78
CA LEU A 10 -3.21 -0.47 -10.69
C LEU A 10 -2.23 0.71 -10.61
N GLU A 11 -1.67 1.12 -11.74
CA GLU A 11 -0.68 2.21 -11.80
C GLU A 11 -1.29 3.53 -11.37
N GLN A 12 -2.55 3.78 -11.75
CA GLN A 12 -3.29 4.97 -11.36
C GLN A 12 -3.51 5.00 -9.85
N ALA A 13 -3.97 3.90 -9.26
CA ALA A 13 -4.14 3.78 -7.81
C ALA A 13 -2.82 3.96 -7.07
N ARG A 14 -1.72 3.35 -7.55
CA ARG A 14 -0.39 3.49 -6.96
C ARG A 14 0.08 4.94 -6.96
N ASN A 15 0.01 5.61 -8.11
CA ASN A 15 0.49 6.97 -8.25
C ASN A 15 -0.35 7.95 -7.41
N ALA A 16 -1.67 7.73 -7.33
CA ALA A 16 -2.54 8.52 -6.47
C ALA A 16 -2.25 8.31 -4.97
N ALA A 17 -1.94 7.08 -4.56
CA ALA A 17 -1.56 6.77 -3.18
C ALA A 17 -0.24 7.47 -2.79
N ILE A 18 0.75 7.45 -3.70
CA ILE A 18 2.02 8.18 -3.53
C ILE A 18 1.75 9.68 -3.40
N ALA A 19 1.00 10.28 -4.33
CA ALA A 19 0.67 11.71 -4.31
C ALA A 19 -0.08 12.11 -3.03
N TRP A 20 -0.99 11.26 -2.54
CA TRP A 20 -1.72 11.52 -1.28
C TRP A 20 -0.81 11.52 -0.05
N LEU A 21 0.23 10.68 -0.05
CA LEU A 21 1.26 10.62 0.99
C LEU A 21 2.22 11.81 0.90
N GLU A 22 2.71 12.13 -0.29
CA GLU A 22 3.60 13.28 -0.54
C GLU A 22 2.93 14.60 -0.17
N ALA A 23 1.65 14.78 -0.51
CA ALA A 23 0.86 15.95 -0.12
C ALA A 23 0.72 16.12 1.41
N LYS A 24 1.06 15.10 2.20
CA LYS A 24 1.08 15.14 3.68
C LYS A 24 2.48 15.25 4.26
N GLY A 25 3.51 15.26 3.41
CA GLY A 25 4.92 15.36 3.81
C GLY A 25 5.64 14.00 3.90
N ALA A 26 5.10 12.94 3.30
CA ALA A 26 5.88 11.71 3.12
C ALA A 26 6.99 11.95 2.10
N HIS A 27 8.18 11.41 2.38
CA HIS A 27 9.32 11.49 1.48
C HIS A 27 9.82 10.08 1.18
N PHE A 28 9.62 9.62 -0.05
CA PHE A 28 10.06 8.30 -0.52
C PHE A 28 11.56 8.34 -0.80
N SER A 29 12.37 8.10 0.24
CA SER A 29 13.83 8.00 0.12
C SER A 29 14.29 6.54 0.04
N LEU A 30 15.55 6.33 -0.34
CA LEU A 30 16.20 5.01 -0.26
C LEU A 30 16.26 4.47 1.18
N ASN A 31 16.11 5.33 2.19
CA ASN A 31 16.14 4.98 3.61
C ASN A 31 14.75 4.54 4.12
N HIS A 32 14.26 3.40 3.63
CA HIS A 32 12.97 2.81 4.01
C HIS A 32 13.13 1.39 4.55
N ASN A 33 12.10 0.92 5.24
CA ASN A 33 11.88 -0.47 5.58
C ASN A 33 11.00 -1.10 4.52
N VAL A 34 11.30 -2.36 4.19
CA VAL A 34 10.44 -3.19 3.34
C VAL A 34 9.38 -3.84 4.22
N GLU A 35 8.12 -3.69 3.85
CA GLU A 35 6.98 -4.32 4.51
C GLU A 35 6.74 -5.69 3.86
N ILE A 36 6.72 -6.74 4.69
CA ILE A 36 6.47 -8.12 4.26
C ILE A 36 5.06 -8.53 4.67
N GLY A 37 4.30 -9.09 3.74
CA GLY A 37 2.96 -9.63 3.99
C GLY A 37 3.05 -10.83 4.93
N ARG A 38 2.12 -10.91 5.88
CA ARG A 38 2.10 -11.95 6.92
C ARG A 38 1.02 -13.02 6.74
N LEU A 39 0.10 -12.78 5.81
CA LEU A 39 -1.07 -13.63 5.58
C LEU A 39 -1.64 -13.38 4.18
N GLY A 40 -2.48 -14.30 3.71
CA GLY A 40 -3.24 -14.17 2.47
C GLY A 40 -2.36 -14.20 1.22
N THR A 41 -2.85 -13.58 0.14
CA THR A 41 -2.21 -13.63 -1.19
C THR A 41 -0.74 -13.19 -1.20
N PHE A 42 -0.35 -12.31 -0.27
CA PHE A 42 1.01 -11.76 -0.18
C PHE A 42 1.83 -12.29 1.02
N GLU A 43 1.45 -13.42 1.62
CA GLU A 43 2.25 -14.02 2.69
C GLU A 43 3.69 -14.28 2.22
N GLY A 44 4.67 -13.75 2.95
CA GLY A 44 6.10 -13.86 2.63
C GLY A 44 6.59 -12.95 1.49
N ALA A 45 5.69 -12.22 0.81
CA ALA A 45 6.04 -11.31 -0.28
C ALA A 45 6.20 -9.86 0.20
N GLU A 46 6.99 -9.09 -0.53
CA GLU A 46 7.07 -7.64 -0.34
C GLU A 46 5.73 -6.97 -0.72
N VAL A 47 5.07 -6.37 0.28
CA VAL A 47 3.81 -5.65 0.10
C VAL A 47 4.00 -4.14 -0.02
N GLY A 48 5.13 -3.59 0.42
CA GLY A 48 5.39 -2.16 0.26
C GLY A 48 6.47 -1.67 1.18
N VAL A 49 6.37 -0.41 1.62
CA VAL A 49 7.44 0.26 2.34
C VAL A 49 6.92 1.23 3.41
N SER A 50 7.77 1.48 4.41
CA SER A 50 7.58 2.47 5.48
C SER A 50 8.90 3.19 5.77
N PRO A 51 8.91 4.40 6.35
CA PRO A 51 10.14 5.12 6.62
C PRO A 51 10.87 4.52 7.81
N ARG A 52 12.20 4.68 7.83
CA ARG A 52 13.02 4.37 9.01
C ARG A 52 13.01 5.48 10.06
N SER A 53 12.59 6.68 9.67
CA SER A 53 12.55 7.89 10.50
C SER A 53 11.17 8.55 10.44
N LYS A 54 10.96 9.57 11.28
CA LYS A 54 9.75 10.40 11.23
C LYS A 54 9.75 11.33 10.00
N PRO A 55 8.57 11.80 9.55
CA PRO A 55 7.23 11.38 9.98
C PRO A 55 6.92 9.95 9.52
N PHE A 56 6.12 9.20 10.29
CA PHE A 56 5.70 7.87 9.88
C PHE A 56 4.73 7.94 8.72
N TRP A 57 4.94 7.07 7.76
CA TRP A 57 4.00 6.80 6.68
C TRP A 57 4.13 5.33 6.29
N ARG A 58 3.15 4.81 5.56
CA ARG A 58 3.24 3.45 5.05
C ARG A 58 2.43 3.34 3.79
N LEU A 59 2.98 2.65 2.80
CA LEU A 59 2.28 2.31 1.58
C LEU A 59 2.42 0.80 1.36
N ARG A 60 1.29 0.09 1.27
CA ARG A 60 1.28 -1.36 0.99
C ARG A 60 0.23 -1.71 -0.05
N ILE A 61 0.48 -2.74 -0.84
CA ILE A 61 -0.57 -3.44 -1.59
C ILE A 61 -1.24 -4.44 -0.64
N ASP A 62 -2.56 -4.38 -0.57
CA ASP A 62 -3.41 -5.25 0.26
C ASP A 62 -4.58 -5.77 -0.63
N ASP A 63 -5.19 -6.87 -0.22
CA ASP A 63 -6.37 -7.46 -0.87
C ASP A 63 -7.28 -8.04 0.21
N ASP A 64 -8.49 -7.51 0.34
CA ASP A 64 -9.47 -7.96 1.33
C ASP A 64 -10.89 -8.01 0.75
N PRO A 65 -11.81 -8.79 1.32
CA PRO A 65 -13.16 -8.97 0.77
C PRO A 65 -14.03 -7.69 0.73
N ALA A 66 -13.73 -6.68 1.56
CA ALA A 66 -14.55 -5.47 1.65
C ALA A 66 -14.14 -4.43 0.60
N LYS A 67 -12.84 -4.28 0.35
CA LYS A 67 -12.27 -3.27 -0.57
C LYS A 67 -11.79 -3.86 -1.90
N GLY A 68 -11.53 -5.16 -1.94
CA GLY A 68 -10.81 -5.83 -3.01
C GLY A 68 -9.34 -5.39 -3.08
N PRO A 69 -8.70 -5.55 -4.24
CA PRO A 69 -7.34 -5.09 -4.48
C PRO A 69 -7.18 -3.58 -4.29
N HIS A 70 -6.23 -3.17 -3.45
CA HIS A 70 -5.99 -1.76 -3.18
C HIS A 70 -4.57 -1.48 -2.70
N TYR A 71 -4.16 -0.22 -2.81
CA TYR A 71 -3.05 0.30 -2.04
C TYR A 71 -3.56 0.92 -0.74
N ASN A 72 -3.04 0.48 0.39
CA ASN A 72 -3.31 1.05 1.70
C ASN A 72 -2.21 2.06 2.05
N ALA A 73 -2.61 3.32 2.23
CA ALA A 73 -1.72 4.43 2.57
C ALA A 73 -2.04 4.95 3.98
N GLU A 74 -1.01 5.06 4.80
CA GLU A 74 -1.11 5.60 6.16
C GLU A 74 -0.13 6.75 6.35
N PHE A 75 -0.55 7.80 7.06
CA PHE A 75 0.33 8.91 7.43
C PHE A 75 0.10 9.31 8.90
N GLY A 76 1.20 9.46 9.63
CA GLY A 76 1.21 9.75 11.06
C GLY A 76 1.01 8.52 11.94
N GLU A 77 0.97 8.73 13.25
CA GLU A 77 0.84 7.67 14.26
C GLU A 77 -0.32 7.96 15.23
N GLY A 78 -0.69 6.93 15.99
CA GLY A 78 -1.68 7.04 17.05
C GLY A 78 -3.08 7.43 16.55
N PRO A 79 -3.88 8.10 17.39
CA PRO A 79 -5.25 8.50 17.06
C PRO A 79 -5.37 9.48 15.88
N SER A 80 -4.33 10.28 15.63
CA SER A 80 -4.27 11.26 14.52
C SER A 80 -3.88 10.65 13.17
N ARG A 81 -3.62 9.34 13.12
CA ARG A 81 -3.21 8.67 11.89
C ARG A 81 -4.30 8.78 10.82
N LYS A 82 -3.91 9.31 9.66
CA LYS A 82 -4.74 9.37 8.47
C LYS A 82 -4.56 8.07 7.68
N LYS A 83 -5.66 7.53 7.14
CA LYS A 83 -5.67 6.30 6.36
C LYS A 83 -6.47 6.49 5.09
N ALA A 84 -5.97 5.94 4.00
CA ALA A 84 -6.67 5.91 2.73
C ALA A 84 -6.42 4.59 1.99
N ALA A 85 -7.46 4.09 1.33
CA ALA A 85 -7.40 2.93 0.45
C ALA A 85 -7.63 3.37 -1.00
N PHE A 86 -6.71 2.99 -1.89
CA PHE A 86 -6.73 3.29 -3.32
C PHE A 86 -7.02 2.00 -4.08
N CYS A 87 -8.29 1.71 -4.27
CA CYS A 87 -8.79 0.48 -4.88
C CYS A 87 -8.61 0.50 -6.40
N PHE A 88 -8.35 -0.68 -6.98
CA PHE A 88 -8.28 -0.88 -8.42
C PHE A 88 -8.86 -2.26 -8.79
N PRO A 89 -9.39 -2.45 -10.01
CA PRO A 89 -9.86 -3.76 -10.44
C PRO A 89 -8.65 -4.67 -10.73
N ALA A 90 -8.61 -5.83 -10.06
CA ALA A 90 -7.69 -6.90 -10.40
C ALA A 90 -8.33 -8.25 -10.08
N SER A 91 -8.03 -9.28 -10.88
CA SER A 91 -8.45 -10.64 -10.59
C SER A 91 -7.57 -11.25 -9.50
N ALA A 92 -8.06 -12.30 -8.83
CA ALA A 92 -7.26 -13.08 -7.88
C ALA A 92 -5.96 -13.60 -8.53
N GLU A 93 -6.03 -14.04 -9.81
CA GLU A 93 -4.85 -14.46 -10.57
C GLU A 93 -3.84 -13.31 -10.76
N THR A 94 -4.32 -12.10 -11.06
CA THR A 94 -3.46 -10.90 -11.19
C THR A 94 -2.76 -10.60 -9.86
N MET A 95 -3.50 -10.68 -8.75
CA MET A 95 -2.95 -10.45 -7.41
C MET A 95 -1.92 -11.51 -7.03
N ALA A 96 -2.19 -12.80 -7.30
CA ALA A 96 -1.24 -13.88 -7.08
C ALA A 96 0.05 -13.71 -7.92
N ARG A 97 -0.08 -13.24 -9.17
CA ARG A 97 1.08 -12.94 -10.02
C ARG A 97 1.89 -11.76 -9.53
N LEU A 98 1.25 -10.74 -8.94
CA LEU A 98 1.95 -9.64 -8.29
C LEU A 98 2.70 -10.13 -7.07
N ALA A 99 2.06 -10.94 -6.22
CA ALA A 99 2.68 -11.53 -5.05
C ALA A 99 3.90 -12.39 -5.42
N SER A 100 3.80 -13.26 -6.43
CA SER A 100 4.92 -14.13 -6.82
C SER A 100 6.14 -13.37 -7.35
N ARG A 101 5.93 -12.24 -8.03
CA ARG A 101 7.02 -11.34 -8.47
C ARG A 101 7.71 -10.60 -7.31
N ARG A 102 7.01 -10.49 -6.18
CA ARG A 102 7.42 -9.78 -4.97
C ARG A 102 7.85 -10.73 -3.85
N ALA A 103 7.58 -12.02 -3.99
CA ALA A 103 8.14 -13.05 -3.15
C ALA A 103 9.66 -13.00 -3.32
N ARG A 104 10.37 -12.88 -2.19
CA ARG A 104 11.83 -12.79 -2.19
C ARG A 104 12.43 -13.93 -3.01
N ARG A 105 13.39 -13.58 -3.87
CA ARG A 105 14.49 -14.47 -4.24
C ARG A 105 15.31 -14.82 -3.01
#